data_AF-A0A178DMC3-F1
#
_entry.id   AF-A0A178DMC3-F1
#
_cell.length_a   1.000
_cell.length_b   1.000
_cell.length_c   1.000
_cell.angle_alpha   90.00
_cell.angle_beta   90.00
_cell.angle_gamma   90.00
#
_symmetry.space_group_name_H-M   'P 1'
#
loop_
_entity.id
_entity.type
_entity.pdbx_description
1 polymer ?
#
loop_
_entity_poly.entity_id
_entity_poly.type
_entity_poly.pdbx_seq_one_letter_code
_entity_poly.pdbx_strand_id
1 'polypeptide(L)'
;MGTGSKVCSVILRFGEFCSAVIVVSLLGRFFYLLHIPSGTSTESRLIYAIVISAIEIVAAMLLIIPLKYSFYAWPLDIVFFILSIVAFGLLANLSSSCSSGWYYNYWGYYWGRFWRVTPFGTVSVVGSTGCGSWRAILSFLFLGAFAWLLSAILGAIVFMELREGRETHRTSSMTEKLRKKPQQADLENNPQTHPENQH
;
A
#
# COMPACT_ATOMS: atom_id res chain seq x y z
N MET A 1 5.47 19.42 -9.60
CA MET A 1 5.61 18.64 -8.35
C MET A 1 6.50 19.37 -7.36
N GLY A 2 5.92 19.96 -6.31
CA GLY A 2 6.68 20.55 -5.21
C GLY A 2 7.43 19.48 -4.41
N THR A 3 8.55 19.86 -3.80
CA THR A 3 9.40 18.99 -2.96
C THR A 3 8.61 18.25 -1.88
N GLY A 4 7.56 18.86 -1.33
CA GLY A 4 6.69 18.26 -0.31
C GLY A 4 5.94 16.99 -0.76
N SER A 5 5.46 16.92 -2.02
CA SER A 5 4.77 15.73 -2.54
C SER A 5 5.72 14.54 -2.68
N LYS A 6 6.99 14.78 -3.04
CA LYS A 6 8.02 13.74 -3.13
C LYS A 6 8.35 13.17 -1.76
N VAL A 7 8.55 14.04 -0.76
CA VAL A 7 8.87 13.61 0.62
C VAL A 7 7.69 12.85 1.22
N CYS A 8 6.46 13.35 1.06
CA CYS A 8 5.26 12.68 1.56
C CYS A 8 5.10 11.28 0.97
N SER A 9 5.32 11.13 -0.35
CA SER A 9 5.27 9.83 -1.03
C SER A 9 6.32 8.85 -0.46
N VAL A 10 7.55 9.29 -0.21
CA VAL A 10 8.61 8.42 0.36
C VAL A 10 8.24 7.95 1.77
N ILE A 11 7.72 8.85 2.61
CA ILE A 11 7.32 8.51 3.98
C ILE A 11 6.16 7.52 3.98
N LEU A 12 5.16 7.72 3.11
CA LEU A 12 4.02 6.81 3.01
C LEU A 12 4.45 5.41 2.56
N ARG A 13 5.34 5.29 1.57
CA ARG A 13 5.93 4.00 1.16
C ARG A 13 6.69 3.31 2.29
N PHE A 14 7.45 4.08 3.05
CA PHE A 14 8.14 3.54 4.22
C PHE A 14 7.17 3.09 5.32
N GLY A 15 6.07 3.82 5.50
CA GLY A 15 4.98 3.47 6.41
C GLY A 15 4.29 2.16 6.03
N GLU A 16 3.96 1.98 4.75
CA GLU A 16 3.42 0.73 4.18
C GLU A 16 4.35 -0.45 4.48
N PHE A 17 5.63 -0.33 4.14
CA PHE A 17 6.65 -1.35 4.39
C PHE A 17 6.75 -1.70 5.89
N CYS A 18 6.89 -0.69 6.76
CA CYS A 18 6.99 -0.91 8.20
C CYS A 18 5.75 -1.62 8.75
N SER A 19 4.55 -1.20 8.34
CA SER A 19 3.30 -1.80 8.80
C SER A 19 3.21 -3.28 8.39
N ALA A 20 3.51 -3.61 7.13
CA ALA A 20 3.46 -4.98 6.62
C ALA A 20 4.50 -5.88 7.30
N VAL A 21 5.73 -5.39 7.51
CA VAL A 21 6.78 -6.11 8.24
C VAL A 21 6.37 -6.42 9.68
N ILE A 22 5.77 -5.45 10.39
CA ILE A 22 5.30 -5.66 11.77
C ILE A 22 4.21 -6.74 11.80
N VAL A 23 3.24 -6.68 10.88
CA VAL A 23 2.16 -7.66 10.78
C VAL A 23 2.71 -9.06 10.49
N VAL A 24 3.57 -9.23 9.48
CA VAL A 24 4.20 -10.53 9.15
C VAL A 24 5.04 -11.05 10.30
N SER A 25 5.80 -10.19 10.99
CA SER A 25 6.65 -10.61 12.11
C SER A 25 5.83 -11.10 13.29
N LEU A 26 4.75 -10.38 13.63
CA LEU A 26 3.84 -10.79 14.69
C LEU A 26 3.12 -12.08 14.30
N LEU A 27 2.48 -12.14 13.12
CA LEU A 27 1.82 -13.36 12.63
C LEU A 27 2.79 -14.54 12.54
N GLY A 28 4.02 -14.33 12.07
CA GLY A 28 5.05 -15.36 12.00
C GLY A 28 5.38 -15.94 13.36
N ARG A 29 5.45 -15.11 14.41
CA ARG A 29 5.55 -15.59 15.79
C ARG A 29 4.29 -16.37 16.21
N PHE A 30 3.09 -15.94 15.80
CA PHE A 30 1.88 -16.73 16.02
C PHE A 30 1.99 -18.10 15.34
N PHE A 31 2.40 -18.18 14.07
CA PHE A 31 2.58 -19.45 13.35
C PHE A 31 3.68 -20.35 13.93
N TYR A 32 4.79 -19.77 14.38
CA TYR A 32 5.84 -20.53 15.06
C TYR A 32 5.29 -21.17 16.33
N LEU A 33 4.51 -20.41 17.11
CA LEU A 33 3.80 -20.96 18.25
C LEU A 33 2.87 -22.07 17.77
N LEU A 34 2.06 -21.84 16.70
CA LEU A 34 1.12 -22.81 16.11
C LEU A 34 1.73 -24.20 15.84
N HIS A 35 3.03 -24.25 15.51
CA HIS A 35 3.71 -25.49 15.14
C HIS A 35 4.18 -26.34 16.33
N ILE A 36 4.17 -25.81 17.56
CA ILE A 36 4.75 -26.50 18.74
C ILE A 36 3.87 -27.68 19.24
N PRO A 37 2.54 -27.59 19.33
CA PRO A 37 1.64 -28.70 19.58
C PRO A 37 1.17 -29.29 18.24
N SER A 38 1.65 -30.50 17.96
CA SER A 38 1.24 -31.32 16.83
C SER A 38 -0.25 -31.70 16.94
N GLY A 39 -1.15 -30.99 16.26
CA GLY A 39 -2.54 -31.47 16.13
C GLY A 39 -3.64 -30.47 15.79
N THR A 40 -3.40 -29.15 15.77
CA THR A 40 -4.50 -28.19 15.59
C THR A 40 -4.56 -27.62 14.18
N SER A 41 -5.76 -27.64 13.59
CA SER A 41 -6.05 -27.05 12.28
C SER A 41 -5.76 -25.55 12.28
N THR A 42 -4.92 -25.11 11.34
CA THR A 42 -4.63 -23.69 11.13
C THR A 42 -5.84 -23.02 10.48
N GLU A 43 -6.33 -21.93 11.08
CA GLU A 43 -7.42 -21.14 10.50
C GLU A 43 -6.98 -20.50 9.18
N SER A 44 -7.73 -20.75 8.10
CA SER A 44 -7.45 -20.24 6.76
C SER A 44 -7.38 -18.70 6.70
N ARG A 45 -8.07 -18.02 7.62
CA ARG A 45 -8.08 -16.55 7.75
C ARG A 45 -6.71 -15.99 8.15
N LEU A 46 -5.97 -16.69 9.01
CA LEU A 46 -4.63 -16.29 9.45
C LEU A 46 -3.63 -16.45 8.30
N ILE A 47 -3.76 -17.54 7.54
CA ILE A 47 -2.92 -17.80 6.36
C ILE A 47 -3.14 -16.72 5.30
N TYR A 48 -4.38 -16.33 5.06
CA TYR A 48 -4.69 -15.23 4.15
C TYR A 48 -3.98 -13.94 4.55
N ALA A 49 -4.08 -13.53 5.81
CA ALA A 49 -3.47 -12.29 6.28
C ALA A 49 -1.94 -12.29 6.18
N ILE A 50 -1.25 -13.39 6.55
CA ILE A 50 0.22 -13.44 6.44
C ILE A 50 0.69 -13.43 4.98
N VAL A 51 -0.03 -14.10 4.07
CA VAL A 51 0.31 -14.14 2.65
C VAL A 51 0.14 -12.77 2.02
N ILE A 52 -0.98 -12.09 2.26
CA ILE A 52 -1.21 -10.73 1.76
C ILE A 52 -0.12 -9.79 2.28
N SER A 53 0.16 -9.78 3.58
CA SER A 53 1.20 -8.90 4.12
C SER A 53 2.61 -9.24 3.63
N ALA A 54 2.92 -10.50 3.31
CA ALA A 54 4.19 -10.85 2.68
C ALA A 54 4.30 -10.30 1.25
N ILE A 55 3.22 -10.36 0.47
CA ILE A 55 3.17 -9.77 -0.88
C ILE A 55 3.28 -8.24 -0.79
N GLU A 56 2.64 -7.61 0.19
CA GLU A 56 2.77 -6.16 0.44
C GLU A 56 4.22 -5.74 0.71
N ILE A 57 4.99 -6.51 1.48
CA ILE A 57 6.42 -6.23 1.74
C ILE A 57 7.19 -6.20 0.41
N VAL A 58 6.98 -7.21 -0.43
CA VAL A 58 7.64 -7.31 -1.75
C VAL A 58 7.21 -6.14 -2.64
N ALA A 59 5.91 -5.83 -2.67
CA ALA A 59 5.37 -4.71 -3.44
C ALA A 59 5.96 -3.37 -2.97
N ALA A 60 5.98 -3.11 -1.66
CA ALA A 60 6.56 -1.90 -1.09
C ALA A 60 8.06 -1.78 -1.40
N MET A 61 8.81 -2.88 -1.29
CA MET A 61 10.23 -2.92 -1.64
C MET A 61 10.47 -2.64 -3.13
N LEU A 62 9.65 -3.20 -4.02
CA LEU A 62 9.73 -2.93 -5.46
C LEU A 62 9.38 -1.48 -5.79
N LEU A 63 8.40 -0.89 -5.12
CA LEU A 63 7.93 0.48 -5.35
C LEU A 63 8.90 1.55 -4.82
N ILE A 64 9.79 1.19 -3.89
CA ILE A 64 10.88 2.07 -3.39
C ILE A 64 11.98 2.28 -4.45
N ILE A 65 12.27 1.27 -5.28
CA ILE A 65 13.52 1.23 -6.07
C ILE A 65 13.48 2.04 -7.39
N PRO A 66 12.32 2.27 -8.05
CA PRO A 66 12.29 3.27 -9.13
C PRO A 66 11.00 4.11 -9.16
N LEU A 67 11.11 5.36 -8.67
CA LEU A 67 10.13 6.45 -8.75
C LEU A 67 9.59 6.76 -10.16
N LYS A 68 10.15 6.17 -11.23
CA LYS A 68 9.64 6.32 -12.61
C LYS A 68 8.46 5.41 -12.93
N TYR A 69 8.32 4.26 -12.27
CA TYR A 69 7.17 3.35 -12.46
C TYR A 69 6.06 3.59 -11.43
N SER A 70 6.33 4.37 -10.39
CA SER A 70 5.34 4.73 -9.36
C SER A 70 4.12 5.46 -9.91
N PHE A 71 4.20 6.10 -11.08
CA PHE A 71 3.04 6.74 -11.72
C PHE A 71 1.97 5.75 -12.19
N TYR A 72 2.31 4.48 -12.40
CA TYR A 72 1.36 3.40 -12.72
C TYR A 72 0.99 2.54 -11.50
N ALA A 73 1.50 2.86 -10.31
CA ALA A 73 1.27 2.07 -9.11
C ALA A 73 -0.05 2.40 -8.39
N TRP A 74 -0.71 3.51 -8.75
CA TRP A 74 -1.97 3.92 -8.11
C TRP A 74 -3.09 2.84 -8.08
N PRO A 75 -3.35 2.02 -9.12
CA PRO A 75 -4.38 0.98 -9.03
C PRO A 75 -3.90 -0.22 -8.20
N LEU A 76 -2.58 -0.50 -8.22
CA LEU A 76 -1.98 -1.55 -7.41
C LEU A 76 -2.07 -1.20 -5.92
N ASP A 77 -1.89 0.08 -5.56
CA ASP A 77 -2.07 0.58 -4.20
C ASP A 77 -3.52 0.40 -3.71
N ILE A 78 -4.52 0.62 -4.59
CA ILE A 78 -5.94 0.36 -4.29
C ILE A 78 -6.18 -1.14 -4.05
N VAL A 79 -5.56 -2.00 -4.85
CA VAL A 79 -5.70 -3.46 -4.69
C VAL A 79 -5.16 -3.88 -3.33
N PHE A 80 -3.97 -3.41 -2.94
CA PHE A 80 -3.41 -3.70 -1.61
C PHE A 80 -4.25 -3.12 -0.47
N PHE A 81 -4.80 -1.91 -0.63
CA PHE A 81 -5.78 -1.38 0.32
C PHE A 81 -6.98 -2.33 0.51
N ILE A 82 -7.57 -2.82 -0.58
CA ILE A 82 -8.72 -3.74 -0.51
C ILE A 82 -8.33 -5.06 0.14
N LEU A 83 -7.20 -5.65 -0.24
CA LEU A 83 -6.74 -6.91 0.32
C LEU A 83 -6.46 -6.79 1.82
N SER A 84 -5.90 -5.66 2.26
CA SER A 84 -5.53 -5.43 3.66
C SER A 84 -6.72 -5.06 4.54
N ILE A 85 -7.70 -4.31 4.01
CA ILE A 85 -8.95 -4.07 4.76
C ILE A 85 -9.79 -5.34 4.87
N VAL A 86 -9.76 -6.21 3.84
CA VAL A 86 -10.39 -7.54 3.90
C VAL A 86 -9.67 -8.41 4.93
N ALA A 87 -8.34 -8.46 4.93
CA ALA A 87 -7.55 -9.18 5.93
C ALA A 87 -7.86 -8.68 7.35
N PHE A 88 -7.94 -7.36 7.56
CA PHE A 88 -8.37 -6.75 8.81
C PHE A 88 -9.78 -7.23 9.21
N GLY A 89 -10.75 -7.19 8.29
CA GLY A 89 -12.12 -7.65 8.55
C GLY A 89 -12.19 -9.14 8.93
N LEU A 90 -11.41 -10.00 8.27
CA LEU A 90 -11.34 -11.43 8.58
C LEU A 90 -10.78 -11.69 9.98
N LEU A 91 -9.72 -10.97 10.37
CA LEU A 91 -9.10 -11.11 11.68
C LEU A 91 -9.94 -10.47 12.79
N ALA A 92 -10.57 -9.33 12.53
CA ALA A 92 -11.50 -8.68 13.46
C ALA A 92 -12.75 -9.55 13.70
N ASN A 93 -13.26 -10.21 12.65
CA ASN A 93 -14.37 -11.15 12.78
C ASN A 93 -13.98 -12.44 13.54
N LEU A 94 -12.69 -12.80 13.53
CA LEU A 94 -12.19 -13.92 14.31
C LEU A 94 -12.18 -13.60 15.80
N SER A 95 -11.65 -12.42 16.16
CA SER A 95 -11.67 -11.93 17.53
C SER A 95 -11.39 -10.43 17.60
N SER A 96 -12.43 -9.62 17.75
CA SER A 96 -12.31 -8.18 17.99
C SER A 96 -11.88 -7.86 19.44
N SER A 97 -12.26 -8.74 20.37
CA SER A 97 -11.98 -8.61 21.80
C SER A 97 -11.27 -9.85 22.33
N CYS A 98 -10.27 -9.67 23.19
CA CYS A 98 -9.52 -10.77 23.81
C CYS A 98 -10.35 -11.59 24.83
N SER A 99 -11.63 -11.26 25.01
CA SER A 99 -12.61 -12.03 25.79
C SER A 99 -13.43 -13.00 24.93
N SER A 100 -13.22 -13.04 23.61
CA SER A 100 -14.00 -13.93 22.73
C SER A 100 -13.76 -15.40 23.07
N GLY A 101 -14.80 -16.22 22.91
CA GLY A 101 -14.72 -17.66 23.18
C GLY A 101 -13.66 -18.36 22.31
N TRP A 102 -13.44 -17.89 21.08
CA TRP A 102 -12.35 -18.37 20.24
C TRP A 102 -10.99 -17.99 20.83
N TYR A 103 -10.77 -16.73 21.22
CA TYR A 103 -9.50 -16.33 21.83
C TYR A 103 -9.24 -17.07 23.14
N TYR A 104 -10.25 -17.30 23.98
CA TYR A 104 -10.04 -18.01 25.25
C TYR A 104 -9.82 -19.53 25.07
N ASN A 105 -10.72 -20.22 24.35
CA ASN A 105 -10.71 -21.68 24.21
C ASN A 105 -9.70 -22.19 23.16
N TYR A 106 -9.42 -21.39 22.13
CA TYR A 106 -8.44 -21.74 21.11
C TYR A 106 -7.09 -21.09 21.44
N TRP A 107 -7.06 -19.77 21.65
CA TRP A 107 -5.80 -19.07 21.85
C TRP A 107 -5.20 -19.27 23.26
N GLY A 108 -5.96 -19.01 24.32
CA GLY A 108 -5.53 -19.11 25.72
C GLY A 108 -5.22 -20.55 26.17
N TYR A 109 -6.06 -21.50 25.76
CA TYR A 109 -5.90 -22.92 26.03
C TYR A 109 -4.61 -23.45 25.37
N TYR A 110 -4.53 -23.50 24.03
CA TYR A 110 -3.40 -24.10 23.31
C TYR A 110 -2.09 -23.30 23.38
N TRP A 111 -2.16 -21.97 23.46
CA TRP A 111 -0.99 -21.08 23.24
C TRP A 111 -0.65 -20.20 24.44
N GLY A 112 -1.64 -19.85 25.27
CA GLY A 112 -1.44 -19.14 26.54
C GLY A 112 -0.74 -19.97 27.61
N ARG A 113 -0.38 -21.23 27.31
CA ARG A 113 0.24 -22.20 28.23
C ARG A 113 -0.59 -22.45 29.47
N PHE A 114 -1.91 -22.29 29.39
CA PHE A 114 -2.86 -22.49 30.48
C PHE A 114 -2.67 -23.83 31.22
N TRP A 115 -2.27 -24.89 30.50
CA TRP A 115 -1.91 -26.22 31.03
C TRP A 115 -0.65 -26.27 31.89
N ARG A 116 0.27 -25.31 31.68
CA ARG A 116 1.60 -25.30 32.29
C ARG A 116 1.70 -24.32 33.47
N VAL A 117 0.70 -23.45 33.65
CA VAL A 117 0.59 -22.51 34.78
C VAL A 117 -0.63 -22.87 35.63
N THR A 118 -0.45 -23.75 36.61
CA THR A 118 -1.34 -23.86 37.78
C THR A 118 -0.80 -22.94 38.88
N PRO A 119 -1.64 -22.15 39.60
CA PRO A 119 -3.03 -22.46 39.92
C PRO A 119 -4.06 -21.60 39.19
N PHE A 120 -5.29 -22.11 39.18
CA PHE A 120 -6.56 -21.58 38.67
C PHE A 120 -7.01 -20.24 39.32
N GLY A 121 -6.08 -19.34 39.66
CA GLY A 121 -6.33 -18.19 40.56
C GLY A 121 -6.00 -16.81 40.01
N THR A 122 -5.38 -16.67 38.84
CA THR A 122 -5.11 -15.34 38.25
C THR A 122 -5.50 -15.28 36.78
N VAL A 123 -6.81 -15.46 36.57
CA VAL A 123 -7.53 -15.31 35.30
C VAL A 123 -7.26 -13.97 34.59
N SER A 124 -6.72 -12.97 35.30
CA SER A 124 -6.35 -11.64 34.83
C SER A 124 -5.00 -11.54 34.09
N VAL A 125 -4.09 -12.51 34.24
CA VAL A 125 -2.77 -12.50 33.53
C VAL A 125 -2.85 -13.21 32.16
N VAL A 126 -3.79 -14.16 32.01
CA VAL A 126 -4.00 -14.89 30.75
C VAL A 126 -4.89 -14.10 29.78
N GLY A 127 -5.78 -13.24 30.28
CA GLY A 127 -6.48 -12.24 29.46
C GLY A 127 -5.55 -11.22 28.79
N SER A 128 -4.29 -11.10 29.23
CA SER A 128 -3.31 -10.12 28.74
C SER A 128 -2.14 -10.71 27.95
N THR A 129 -1.79 -11.98 28.16
CA THR A 129 -0.68 -12.62 27.42
C THR A 129 -1.07 -12.68 25.94
N GLY A 130 -0.29 -12.06 25.05
CA GLY A 130 -0.54 -12.00 23.59
C GLY A 130 -1.71 -11.14 23.11
N CYS A 131 -2.61 -10.68 23.99
CA CYS A 131 -3.74 -9.83 23.61
C CYS A 131 -3.26 -8.49 23.06
N GLY A 132 -2.23 -7.91 23.70
CA GLY A 132 -1.57 -6.70 23.19
C GLY A 132 -0.99 -6.88 21.79
N SER A 133 -0.38 -8.05 21.52
CA SER A 133 0.16 -8.37 20.19
C SER A 133 -0.93 -8.57 19.14
N TRP A 134 -2.06 -9.20 19.51
CA TRP A 134 -3.22 -9.35 18.62
C TRP A 134 -3.86 -8.01 18.26
N ARG A 135 -4.05 -7.14 19.26
CA ARG A 135 -4.53 -5.77 19.03
C ARG A 135 -3.55 -4.96 18.18
N ALA A 136 -2.24 -5.12 18.41
CA ALA A 136 -1.22 -4.48 17.59
C ALA A 136 -1.34 -4.92 16.12
N ILE A 137 -1.49 -6.22 15.84
CA ILE A 137 -1.72 -6.73 14.48
C ILE A 137 -2.91 -6.02 13.82
N LEU A 138 -4.06 -5.98 14.50
CA LEU A 138 -5.27 -5.33 13.98
C LEU A 138 -5.04 -3.83 13.71
N SER A 139 -4.36 -3.14 14.61
CA SER A 139 -4.03 -1.72 14.45
C SER A 139 -3.07 -1.47 13.28
N PHE A 140 -2.00 -2.27 13.15
CA PHE A 140 -1.04 -2.10 12.06
C PHE A 140 -1.59 -2.51 10.70
N LEU A 141 -2.48 -3.52 10.64
CA LEU A 141 -3.22 -3.85 9.41
C LEU A 141 -4.11 -2.67 8.96
N PHE A 142 -4.83 -2.06 9.91
CA PHE A 142 -5.65 -0.89 9.61
C PHE A 142 -4.81 0.29 9.16
N LEU A 143 -3.75 0.65 9.89
CA LEU A 143 -2.84 1.74 9.53
C LEU A 143 -2.16 1.50 8.18
N GLY A 144 -1.72 0.27 7.91
CA GLY A 144 -1.14 -0.13 6.64
C GLY A 144 -2.12 0.03 5.48
N ALA A 145 -3.38 -0.41 5.65
CA ALA A 145 -4.43 -0.21 4.65
C ALA A 145 -4.61 1.28 4.34
N PHE A 146 -4.72 2.15 5.35
CA PHE A 146 -4.84 3.59 5.12
C PHE A 146 -3.59 4.20 4.49
N ALA A 147 -2.40 3.68 4.78
CA ALA A 147 -1.17 4.12 4.13
C ALA A 147 -1.21 3.84 2.61
N TRP A 148 -1.61 2.61 2.21
CA TRP A 148 -1.83 2.26 0.80
C TRP A 148 -2.90 3.14 0.13
N LEU A 149 -3.98 3.45 0.85
CA LEU A 149 -5.04 4.34 0.33
C LEU A 149 -4.51 5.77 0.08
N LEU A 150 -3.76 6.33 1.02
CA LEU A 150 -3.16 7.66 0.88
C LEU A 150 -2.16 7.70 -0.27
N SER A 151 -1.35 6.65 -0.43
CA SER A 151 -0.46 6.51 -1.59
C SER A 151 -1.21 6.40 -2.90
N ALA A 152 -2.32 5.65 -2.95
CA ALA A 152 -3.18 5.57 -4.12
C ALA A 152 -3.75 6.94 -4.51
N ILE A 153 -4.25 7.72 -3.54
CA ILE A 153 -4.81 9.06 -3.76
C ILE A 153 -3.73 10.00 -4.31
N LEU A 154 -2.54 10.04 -3.68
CA LEU A 154 -1.44 10.87 -4.16
C LEU A 154 -0.98 10.43 -5.56
N GLY A 155 -0.89 9.13 -5.81
CA GLY A 155 -0.59 8.58 -7.13
C GLY A 155 -1.62 9.01 -8.18
N ALA A 156 -2.90 8.96 -7.86
CA ALA A 156 -4.00 9.37 -8.74
C ALA A 156 -3.98 10.87 -9.04
N ILE A 157 -3.75 11.72 -8.04
CA ILE A 157 -3.65 13.18 -8.23
C ILE A 157 -2.50 13.52 -9.18
N VAL A 158 -1.31 12.97 -8.92
CA VAL A 158 -0.14 13.23 -9.76
C VAL A 158 -0.33 12.66 -11.16
N PHE A 159 -0.99 11.51 -11.30
CA PHE A 159 -1.33 10.96 -12.61
C PHE A 159 -2.30 11.87 -13.40
N MET A 160 -3.31 12.45 -12.73
CA MET A 160 -4.22 13.42 -13.34
C MET A 160 -3.49 14.69 -13.78
N GLU A 161 -2.61 15.25 -12.94
CA GLU A 161 -1.77 16.42 -13.30
C GLU A 161 -0.88 16.13 -14.53
N LEU A 162 -0.26 14.94 -14.59
CA LEU A 162 0.57 14.55 -15.73
C LEU A 162 -0.25 14.35 -17.01
N ARG A 163 -1.48 13.81 -16.89
CA ARG A 163 -2.39 13.66 -18.02
C ARG A 163 -2.80 15.03 -18.55
N GLU A 164 -3.19 15.95 -17.68
CA GLU A 164 -3.59 17.31 -18.06
C GLU A 164 -2.44 18.05 -18.77
N GLY A 165 -1.23 18.03 -18.20
CA GLY A 165 -0.06 18.65 -18.84
C GLY A 165 0.29 18.06 -20.21
N ARG A 166 0.05 16.76 -20.43
CA ARG A 166 0.23 16.11 -21.73
C ARG A 166 -0.81 16.58 -22.75
N GLU A 167 -2.07 16.73 -22.35
CA GLU A 167 -3.13 17.26 -23.23
C GLU A 167 -2.85 18.71 -23.62
N THR A 168 -2.38 19.56 -22.69
CA THR A 168 -2.00 20.95 -22.99
C THR A 168 -0.85 21.03 -24.00
N HIS A 169 0.22 20.23 -23.81
CA HIS A 169 1.36 20.21 -24.73
C HIS A 169 1.00 19.64 -26.11
N ARG A 170 0.10 18.66 -26.16
CA ARG A 170 -0.43 18.14 -27.42
C ARG A 170 -1.20 19.23 -28.18
N THR A 171 -2.02 20.00 -27.47
CA THR A 171 -2.83 21.09 -28.03
C THR A 171 -1.94 22.22 -28.55
N SER A 172 -0.96 22.69 -27.77
CA SER A 172 -0.02 23.73 -28.21
C SER A 172 0.80 23.31 -29.43
N SER A 173 1.26 22.05 -29.49
CA SER A 173 1.99 21.53 -30.64
C SER A 173 1.15 21.48 -31.92
N MET A 174 -0.15 21.21 -31.83
CA MET A 174 -1.07 21.24 -32.97
C MET A 174 -1.32 22.68 -33.44
N THR A 175 -1.55 23.61 -32.51
CA THR A 175 -1.72 25.04 -32.83
C THR A 175 -0.47 25.62 -33.50
N GLU A 176 0.72 25.26 -33.04
CA GLU A 176 1.98 25.73 -33.66
C GLU A 176 2.15 25.18 -35.09
N LYS A 177 1.83 23.90 -35.33
CA LYS A 177 1.84 23.31 -36.68
C LYS A 177 0.84 23.99 -37.61
N LEU A 178 -0.35 24.33 -37.11
CA LEU A 178 -1.37 25.05 -37.86
C LEU A 178 -0.96 26.49 -38.17
N ARG A 179 -0.25 27.17 -37.26
CA ARG A 179 0.26 28.54 -37.48
C ARG A 179 1.38 28.60 -38.52
N LYS A 180 2.26 27.59 -38.59
CA LYS A 180 3.35 27.55 -39.59
C LYS A 180 2.87 27.28 -41.02
N LYS A 181 1.74 26.60 -41.19
CA LYS A 181 1.19 26.23 -42.51
C LYS A 181 0.79 27.43 -43.41
N PRO A 182 0.09 28.47 -42.94
CA PRO A 182 -0.21 29.66 -43.74
C PRO A 182 1.04 30.49 -44.05
N GLN A 183 1.97 30.60 -43.09
CA GLN A 183 3.19 31.40 -43.26
C GLN A 183 4.13 30.82 -44.33
N GLN A 184 4.11 29.49 -44.54
CA GLN A 184 4.84 28.84 -45.62
C GLN A 184 4.12 28.96 -46.98
N ALA A 185 2.79 29.05 -46.99
CA ALA A 185 2.03 29.32 -48.22
C ALA A 185 2.21 30.76 -48.71
N ASP A 186 2.34 31.74 -47.81
CA ASP A 186 2.59 33.15 -48.18
C ASP A 186 4.02 33.37 -48.69
N LEU A 187 5.01 32.64 -48.17
CA LEU A 187 6.41 32.66 -48.64
C LEU A 187 6.59 31.99 -50.00
N GLU A 188 5.80 30.96 -50.31
CA GLU A 188 5.83 30.29 -51.63
C GLU A 188 5.09 31.09 -52.71
N ASN A 189 4.10 31.91 -52.34
CA ASN A 189 3.32 32.73 -53.27
C ASN A 189 3.92 34.12 -53.56
N ASN A 190 5.00 34.53 -52.87
CA ASN A 190 5.71 35.78 -53.17
C ASN A 190 7.25 35.60 -53.21
N PRO A 191 7.82 35.22 -54.38
CA PRO A 191 9.26 35.06 -54.55
C PRO A 191 10.08 36.36 -54.59
N GLN A 192 9.47 37.55 -54.51
CA GLN A 192 10.17 38.81 -54.79
C GLN A 192 10.49 39.61 -53.52
N THR A 193 11.61 39.30 -52.87
CA THR A 193 12.40 40.30 -52.12
C THR A 193 13.87 39.84 -52.03
N HIS A 194 14.56 39.81 -53.17
CA HIS A 194 16.02 39.91 -53.18
C HIS A 194 16.36 41.32 -53.68
N PRO A 195 16.89 42.23 -52.86
CA PRO A 195 17.40 43.50 -53.38
C PRO A 195 18.63 43.19 -54.24
N GLU A 196 18.46 43.43 -55.53
CA GLU A 196 19.51 43.53 -56.53
C GLU A 196 20.33 44.78 -56.19
N ASN A 197 21.50 44.61 -55.56
CA ASN A 197 22.47 45.68 -55.41
C ASN A 197 23.38 45.67 -56.64
N GLN A 198 23.03 46.54 -57.59
CA GLN A 198 23.90 47.06 -58.63
C GLN A 198 24.93 48.00 -58.00
N HIS A 199 26.21 47.66 -58.09
CA HIS A 199 27.34 48.51 -58.54
C HIS A 199 28.69 47.84 -58.25
#